data_AF-A0AAV4AI49-F1
#
_entry.id   AF-A0AAV4AI49-F1
#
_cell.length_a   1.000
_cell.length_b   1.000
_cell.length_c   1.000
_cell.angle_alpha   90.00
_cell.angle_beta   90.00
_cell.angle_gamma   90.00
#
_symmetry.space_group_name_H-M   'P 1'
#
loop_
_entity.id
_entity.type
_entity.pdbx_description
1 polymer ?
#
loop_
_entity_poly.entity_id
_entity_poly.type
_entity_poly.pdbx_seq_one_letter_code
_entity_poly.pdbx_strand_id
1 'polypeptide(L)'
;MPRTDSNSNPSFGRDSHVQQMAPGRHPASARKTKTDKTSKIATWNVRTLHQKGKLENVIKEMERMKFNILGLAGEVYAPTSDSEDVEVEKFYEEIEKAKGYLKSRDTIIVMGDFNAKVGHERLEDVVGPSGIGTVNERGSRLIEWCQVNNFTITNTWYQNHPRRQWTWKSPGDRNRNKIDYILIQKRFRNAVKTSKSLAGANCDSGHIIVMCKFQIILKKLRKANANPKFQMDLLKSDEKLKGKIAVAVFNKYETLKDLNRNIKIKCTAAKEEWINQQCQEIQQKLNIERKFMHVKIKDVSGKKIKRSSPSCIKSKDGAMLMEKKEIINRWSEYVEDLLKDDRCKNSKIKKKRRPNYP
;
A
#
# COMPACT_ATOMS: atom_id res chain seq x y z
N MET A 1 -14.33 83.72 -36.41
CA MET A 1 -15.12 82.84 -37.28
C MET A 1 -14.66 81.39 -37.07
N PRO A 2 -15.55 80.39 -36.95
CA PRO A 2 -16.85 80.31 -36.27
C PRO A 2 -16.74 79.37 -35.03
N ARG A 3 -17.68 79.12 -34.10
CA ARG A 3 -19.09 79.41 -33.76
C ARG A 3 -19.25 78.97 -32.26
N THR A 4 -19.67 79.83 -31.33
CA THR A 4 -21.02 79.98 -30.72
C THR A 4 -21.60 78.78 -29.96
N ASP A 5 -22.27 79.13 -28.84
CA ASP A 5 -23.40 78.45 -28.14
C ASP A 5 -23.02 77.52 -26.97
N SER A 6 -23.33 77.81 -25.69
CA SER A 6 -24.57 78.13 -24.94
C SER A 6 -25.27 76.91 -24.31
N ASN A 7 -25.57 77.04 -23.00
CA ASN A 7 -26.62 76.39 -22.20
C ASN A 7 -26.83 74.86 -22.20
N SER A 8 -26.74 74.25 -21.00
CA SER A 8 -27.89 73.74 -20.20
C SER A 8 -27.56 72.48 -19.36
N ASN A 9 -27.85 72.54 -18.06
CA ASN A 9 -27.91 71.42 -17.10
C ASN A 9 -29.11 70.49 -17.41
N PRO A 10 -29.10 69.21 -16.95
CA PRO A 10 -29.76 68.93 -15.67
C PRO A 10 -29.11 67.81 -14.82
N SER A 11 -29.31 67.96 -13.51
CA SER A 11 -29.06 66.99 -12.45
C SER A 11 -30.03 65.81 -12.48
N PHE A 12 -29.52 64.58 -12.36
CA PHE A 12 -30.19 63.40 -11.79
C PHE A 12 -29.08 62.54 -11.19
N GLY A 13 -29.01 62.31 -9.88
CA GLY A 13 -29.84 61.34 -9.17
C GLY A 13 -28.87 60.36 -8.49
N ARG A 14 -29.11 60.08 -7.20
CA ARG A 14 -28.31 59.17 -6.36
C ARG A 14 -28.26 57.78 -6.98
N ASP A 15 -27.14 57.05 -6.83
CA ASP A 15 -27.18 55.72 -6.18
C ASP A 15 -25.81 55.00 -6.11
N SER A 16 -25.58 54.44 -4.92
CA SER A 16 -24.75 53.27 -4.60
C SER A 16 -23.22 53.33 -4.79
N HIS A 17 -22.54 53.41 -3.63
CA HIS A 17 -21.21 52.89 -3.37
C HIS A 17 -20.98 51.50 -4.00
N VAL A 18 -20.14 51.43 -5.03
CA VAL A 18 -19.45 50.19 -5.40
C VAL A 18 -18.06 50.25 -4.77
N GLN A 19 -17.94 49.65 -3.59
CA GLN A 19 -16.68 49.47 -2.90
C GLN A 19 -15.84 48.46 -3.69
N GLN A 20 -14.86 48.94 -4.46
CA GLN A 20 -13.87 48.09 -5.13
C GLN A 20 -13.10 47.30 -4.07
N MET A 21 -13.36 45.99 -3.98
CA MET A 21 -12.58 45.08 -3.14
C MET A 21 -11.19 44.91 -3.73
N ALA A 22 -10.17 45.27 -2.95
CA ALA A 22 -8.78 45.02 -3.25
C ALA A 22 -8.52 43.50 -3.44
N PRO A 23 -7.63 43.10 -4.37
CA PRO A 23 -7.32 41.69 -4.59
C PRO A 23 -6.66 41.10 -3.34
N GLY A 24 -7.21 39.99 -2.87
CA GLY A 24 -6.81 39.33 -1.63
C GLY A 24 -5.32 39.02 -1.58
N ARG A 25 -4.70 39.31 -0.43
CA ARG A 25 -3.36 38.83 -0.08
C ARG A 25 -3.25 37.34 -0.37
N HIS A 26 -2.30 36.97 -1.23
CA HIS A 26 -1.83 35.59 -1.32
C HIS A 26 -1.47 35.09 0.09
N PRO A 27 -1.92 33.88 0.48
CA PRO A 27 -1.58 33.36 1.79
C PRO A 27 -0.05 33.27 1.89
N ALA A 28 0.48 33.87 2.96
CA ALA A 28 1.90 33.89 3.27
C ALA A 28 2.48 32.49 3.10
N SER A 29 3.55 32.41 2.29
CA SER A 29 4.43 31.25 2.17
C SER A 29 4.64 30.63 3.55
N ALA A 30 4.10 29.44 3.78
CA ALA A 30 4.28 28.72 5.03
C ALA A 30 5.78 28.55 5.26
N ARG A 31 6.31 29.24 6.28
CA ARG A 31 7.69 29.11 6.74
C ARG A 31 7.96 27.63 6.96
N LYS A 32 8.82 27.02 6.13
CA LYS A 32 9.22 25.61 6.24
C LYS A 32 9.94 25.41 7.57
N THR A 33 9.20 25.12 8.63
CA THR A 33 9.79 24.70 9.90
C THR A 33 10.41 23.32 9.69
N LYS A 34 11.73 23.21 9.89
CA LYS A 34 12.41 21.91 9.88
C LYS A 34 11.74 21.02 10.93
N THR A 35 11.08 19.96 10.51
CA THR A 35 10.46 19.01 11.44
C THR A 35 11.56 18.16 12.06
N ASP A 36 11.61 18.09 13.39
CA ASP A 36 12.56 17.20 14.09
C ASP A 36 12.17 15.71 13.96
N LYS A 37 10.96 15.43 13.47
CA LYS A 37 10.48 14.07 13.23
C LYS A 37 11.18 13.46 12.02
N THR A 38 11.81 12.32 12.25
CA THR A 38 12.39 11.48 11.20
C THR A 38 11.51 10.28 10.90
N SER A 39 11.35 9.94 9.63
CA SER A 39 10.70 8.71 9.20
C SER A 39 11.76 7.63 8.96
N LYS A 40 11.48 6.39 9.36
CA LYS A 40 12.28 5.22 9.03
C LYS A 40 11.56 4.38 8.00
N ILE A 41 12.20 4.18 6.86
CA ILE A 41 11.72 3.30 5.80
C ILE A 41 12.75 2.17 5.67
N ALA A 42 12.29 0.98 5.31
CA ALA A 42 13.18 -0.13 5.05
C ALA A 42 12.70 -0.95 3.85
N THR A 43 13.62 -1.72 3.27
CA THR A 43 13.32 -2.76 2.29
C THR A 43 13.87 -4.09 2.76
N TRP A 44 13.11 -5.16 2.59
CA TRP A 44 13.50 -6.51 2.97
C TRP A 44 13.02 -7.54 1.96
N ASN A 45 13.96 -8.23 1.31
CA ASN A 45 13.63 -9.44 0.55
C ASN A 45 13.40 -10.61 1.51
N VAL A 46 12.16 -11.08 1.57
CA VAL A 46 11.75 -12.17 2.45
C VAL A 46 11.65 -13.50 1.70
N ARG A 47 11.96 -13.56 0.39
CA ARG A 47 11.74 -14.69 -0.52
C ARG A 47 10.26 -15.02 -0.70
N THR A 48 9.61 -15.54 0.34
CA THR A 48 8.21 -15.96 0.31
C THR A 48 7.54 -15.65 1.65
N LEU A 49 6.29 -15.22 1.60
CA LEU A 49 5.44 -15.04 2.79
C LEU A 49 4.51 -16.22 3.04
N HIS A 50 4.51 -17.23 2.16
CA HIS A 50 3.63 -18.40 2.27
C HIS A 50 4.05 -19.38 3.36
N GLN A 51 5.25 -19.23 3.91
CA GLN A 51 5.71 -20.02 5.04
C GLN A 51 5.04 -19.57 6.34
N LYS A 52 4.48 -20.52 7.08
CA LYS A 52 3.82 -20.29 8.38
C LYS A 52 4.76 -19.55 9.36
N GLY A 53 4.26 -18.51 10.03
CA GLY A 53 5.02 -17.74 11.02
C GLY A 53 5.88 -16.61 10.44
N LYS A 54 6.09 -16.58 9.12
CA LYS A 54 7.00 -15.62 8.48
C LYS A 54 6.41 -14.22 8.42
N LEU A 55 5.12 -14.11 8.13
CA LEU A 55 4.41 -12.83 8.15
C LEU A 55 4.39 -12.24 9.56
N GLU A 56 4.12 -13.07 10.58
CA GLU A 56 4.12 -12.66 11.98
C GLU A 56 5.51 -12.18 12.41
N ASN A 57 6.57 -12.87 12.00
CA ASN A 57 7.95 -12.43 12.23
C ASN A 57 8.23 -11.08 11.57
N VAL A 58 7.84 -10.88 10.32
CA VAL A 58 8.00 -9.59 9.62
C VAL A 58 7.28 -8.46 10.35
N ILE A 59 6.03 -8.69 10.80
CA ILE A 59 5.26 -7.70 11.57
C ILE A 59 5.95 -7.38 12.89
N LYS A 60 6.37 -8.40 13.65
CA LYS A 60 7.09 -8.23 14.92
C LYS A 60 8.37 -7.43 14.75
N GLU A 61 9.14 -7.72 13.70
CA GLU A 61 10.37 -7.00 13.37
C GLU A 61 10.12 -5.56 12.94
N MET A 62 9.06 -5.32 12.17
CA MET A 62 8.62 -3.97 11.77
C MET A 62 8.27 -3.10 12.98
N GLU A 63 7.52 -3.65 13.94
CA GLU A 63 7.15 -2.98 15.19
C GLU A 63 8.36 -2.76 16.09
N ARG A 64 9.20 -3.79 16.29
CA ARG A 64 10.41 -3.74 17.11
C ARG A 64 11.37 -2.64 16.65
N MET A 65 11.57 -2.51 15.34
CA MET A 65 12.46 -1.51 14.75
C MET A 65 11.81 -0.14 14.52
N LYS A 66 10.48 -0.06 14.70
CA LYS A 66 9.64 1.14 14.53
C LYS A 66 9.74 1.70 13.11
N PHE A 67 9.58 0.85 12.10
CA PHE A 67 9.50 1.32 10.71
C PHE A 67 8.14 1.96 10.44
N ASN A 68 8.16 3.06 9.70
CA ASN A 68 6.95 3.71 9.20
C ASN A 68 6.44 3.02 7.93
N ILE A 69 7.36 2.58 7.07
CA ILE A 69 7.09 1.90 5.81
C ILE A 69 8.13 0.79 5.65
N LEU A 70 7.68 -0.41 5.31
CA LEU A 70 8.54 -1.55 4.99
C LEU A 70 8.18 -2.04 3.58
N GLY A 71 9.09 -1.89 2.63
CA GLY A 71 9.02 -2.55 1.33
C GLY A 71 9.40 -4.02 1.47
N LEU A 72 8.58 -4.91 0.93
CA LEU A 72 8.86 -6.35 0.93
C LEU A 72 9.10 -6.78 -0.51
N ALA A 73 10.20 -7.49 -0.73
CA ALA A 73 10.47 -8.19 -1.99
C ALA A 73 10.30 -9.71 -1.78
N GLY A 74 9.85 -10.41 -2.83
CA GLY A 74 9.52 -11.84 -2.79
C GLY A 74 9.89 -12.55 -4.10
N GLU A 75 9.11 -13.54 -4.51
CA GLU A 75 9.39 -14.39 -5.68
C GLU A 75 9.41 -13.67 -7.04
N VAL A 76 8.93 -12.43 -7.11
CA VAL A 76 9.07 -11.55 -8.29
C VAL A 76 10.33 -10.72 -8.10
N TYR A 77 11.45 -11.16 -8.70
CA TYR A 77 12.76 -10.53 -8.55
C TYR A 77 13.05 -9.53 -9.67
N ALA A 78 13.92 -8.56 -9.38
CA ALA A 78 14.66 -7.89 -10.44
C ALA A 78 15.50 -8.92 -11.22
N PRO A 79 15.66 -8.77 -12.54
CA PRO A 79 16.37 -9.73 -13.36
C PRO A 79 17.77 -10.01 -12.83
N THR A 80 18.16 -11.28 -12.87
CA THR A 80 19.45 -11.73 -12.34
C THR A 80 20.57 -11.52 -13.36
N SER A 81 21.81 -11.87 -13.02
CA SER A 81 22.89 -11.88 -14.00
C SER A 81 22.66 -12.88 -15.14
N ASP A 82 21.85 -13.92 -14.92
CA ASP A 82 21.52 -14.94 -15.93
C ASP A 82 20.23 -14.60 -16.71
N SER A 83 19.56 -13.49 -16.39
CA SER A 83 18.37 -13.04 -17.11
C SER A 83 18.72 -12.43 -18.46
N GLU A 84 17.85 -12.63 -19.45
CA GLU A 84 17.96 -12.00 -20.77
C GLU A 84 17.82 -10.48 -20.67
N ASP A 85 18.50 -9.74 -21.54
CA ASP A 85 18.46 -8.27 -21.52
C ASP A 85 17.05 -7.71 -21.75
N VAL A 86 16.21 -8.44 -22.49
CA VAL A 86 14.79 -8.08 -22.68
C VAL A 86 14.05 -8.01 -21.34
N GLU A 87 14.32 -8.92 -20.40
CA GLU A 87 13.71 -8.89 -19.07
C GLU A 87 14.18 -7.67 -18.26
N VAL A 88 15.45 -7.29 -18.43
CA VAL A 88 16.09 -6.17 -17.76
C VAL A 88 15.49 -4.85 -18.22
N GLU A 89 15.30 -4.68 -19.52
CA GLU A 89 14.70 -3.46 -20.03
C GLU A 89 13.23 -3.36 -19.68
N LYS A 90 12.50 -4.48 -19.70
CA LYS A 90 11.13 -4.52 -19.21
C LYS A 90 11.04 -4.06 -17.74
N PHE A 91 11.97 -4.50 -16.88
CA PHE A 91 12.02 -4.09 -15.49
C PHE A 91 12.20 -2.56 -15.33
N TYR A 92 13.16 -1.96 -16.05
CA TYR A 92 13.37 -0.51 -15.99
C TYR A 92 12.24 0.29 -16.64
N GLU A 93 11.64 -0.22 -17.71
CA GLU A 93 10.43 0.36 -18.31
C GLU A 93 9.26 0.39 -17.32
N GLU A 94 9.05 -0.68 -16.55
CA GLU A 94 7.99 -0.72 -15.53
C GLU A 94 8.22 0.32 -14.43
N ILE A 95 9.48 0.55 -14.03
CA ILE A 95 9.83 1.61 -13.08
C ILE A 95 9.53 3.00 -13.69
N GLU A 96 9.88 3.24 -14.95
CA GLU A 96 9.57 4.52 -15.62
C GLU A 96 8.06 4.73 -15.79
N LYS A 97 7.32 3.69 -16.19
CA LYS A 97 5.85 3.73 -16.27
C LYS A 97 5.25 4.07 -14.91
N ALA A 98 5.69 3.41 -13.83
CA ALA A 98 5.26 3.69 -12.46
C ALA A 98 5.53 5.14 -12.05
N LYS A 99 6.72 5.65 -12.38
CA LYS A 99 7.14 7.04 -12.14
C LYS A 99 6.29 8.04 -12.93
N GLY A 100 5.86 7.69 -14.15
CA GLY A 100 5.00 8.53 -15.00
C GLY A 100 3.62 8.84 -14.39
N TYR A 101 3.10 7.99 -13.49
CA TYR A 101 1.85 8.26 -12.76
C TYR A 101 2.01 9.23 -11.59
N LEU A 102 3.25 9.57 -11.20
CA LEU A 102 3.55 10.42 -10.04
C LEU A 102 3.72 11.89 -10.44
N LYS A 103 3.41 12.82 -9.53
CA LYS A 103 3.57 14.25 -9.82
C LYS A 103 5.03 14.65 -9.63
N SER A 104 5.51 15.60 -10.43
CA SER A 104 6.89 16.12 -10.35
C SER A 104 7.31 16.67 -8.96
N ARG A 105 6.33 17.10 -8.15
CA ARG A 105 6.58 17.57 -6.77
C ARG A 105 6.66 16.46 -5.72
N ASP A 106 6.29 15.24 -6.08
CA ASP A 106 6.27 14.11 -5.14
C ASP A 106 7.70 13.62 -4.89
N THR A 107 7.96 13.15 -3.66
CA THR A 107 9.25 12.55 -3.31
C THR A 107 9.23 11.09 -3.73
N ILE A 108 10.01 10.76 -4.76
CA ILE A 108 10.10 9.39 -5.28
C ILE A 108 11.27 8.67 -4.63
N ILE A 109 10.95 7.50 -4.07
CA ILE A 109 11.90 6.55 -3.49
C ILE A 109 11.67 5.22 -4.18
N VAL A 110 12.73 4.62 -4.73
CA VAL A 110 12.70 3.28 -5.30
C VAL A 110 13.54 2.40 -4.38
N MET A 111 13.01 1.26 -3.95
CA MET A 111 13.71 0.39 -3.00
C MET A 111 13.37 -1.06 -3.26
N GLY A 112 14.36 -1.94 -3.06
CA GLY A 112 14.19 -3.34 -3.39
C GLY A 112 15.51 -4.06 -3.55
N ASP A 113 15.40 -5.30 -3.98
CA ASP A 113 16.48 -6.14 -4.44
C ASP A 113 16.67 -5.91 -5.95
N PHE A 114 17.86 -5.46 -6.35
CA PHE A 114 18.18 -5.15 -7.74
C PHE A 114 19.12 -6.19 -8.37
N ASN A 115 19.60 -7.18 -7.62
CA ASN A 115 20.64 -8.12 -8.07
C ASN A 115 21.89 -7.43 -8.68
N ALA A 116 22.15 -6.18 -8.28
CA ALA A 116 23.17 -5.31 -8.86
C ALA A 116 24.32 -5.05 -7.88
N LYS A 117 25.56 -5.08 -8.36
CA LYS A 117 26.76 -4.69 -7.61
C LYS A 117 27.26 -3.37 -8.16
N VAL A 118 27.13 -2.30 -7.39
CA VAL A 118 27.47 -0.94 -7.85
C VAL A 118 28.92 -0.52 -7.54
N GLY A 119 29.74 -1.48 -7.07
CA GLY A 119 31.15 -1.25 -6.78
C GLY A 119 31.42 -0.42 -5.53
N HIS A 120 32.70 -0.13 -5.29
CA HIS A 120 33.20 0.71 -4.20
C HIS A 120 33.60 2.12 -4.65
N GLU A 121 33.80 2.32 -5.95
CA GLU A 121 34.20 3.60 -6.51
C GLU A 121 33.05 4.61 -6.41
N ARG A 122 33.40 5.82 -5.95
CA ARG A 122 32.45 6.93 -5.92
C ARG A 122 32.19 7.39 -7.34
N LEU A 123 30.91 7.50 -7.71
CA LEU A 123 30.49 8.07 -8.97
C LEU A 123 29.56 9.27 -8.73
N GLU A 124 30.13 10.46 -8.94
CA GLU A 124 29.47 11.75 -8.79
C GLU A 124 28.61 11.86 -7.51
N ASP A 125 27.30 11.94 -7.70
CA ASP A 125 26.23 12.04 -6.70
C ASP A 125 25.30 10.82 -6.72
N VAL A 126 25.65 9.78 -7.49
CA VAL A 126 24.86 8.55 -7.63
C VAL A 126 25.35 7.49 -6.65
N VAL A 127 26.62 7.08 -6.78
CA VAL A 127 27.26 6.08 -5.93
C VAL A 127 28.17 6.79 -4.92
N GLY A 128 27.96 6.53 -3.64
CA GLY A 128 28.78 7.07 -2.57
C GLY A 128 30.07 6.25 -2.32
N PRO A 129 31.02 6.79 -1.54
CA PRO A 129 32.34 6.19 -1.32
C PRO A 129 32.34 4.95 -0.41
N SER A 130 31.19 4.55 0.14
CA SER A 130 31.02 3.35 0.98
C SER A 130 30.33 2.21 0.23
N GLY A 131 30.50 2.17 -1.09
CA GLY A 131 30.19 1.00 -1.91
C GLY A 131 31.10 -0.19 -1.56
N ILE A 132 30.82 -1.37 -2.13
CA ILE A 132 31.58 -2.61 -1.87
C ILE A 132 31.74 -3.40 -3.16
N GLY A 133 32.91 -4.02 -3.32
CA GLY A 133 33.19 -4.96 -4.40
C GLY A 133 33.44 -4.25 -5.73
N THR A 134 33.39 -5.02 -6.81
CA THR A 134 33.49 -4.54 -8.19
C THR A 134 32.11 -4.37 -8.79
N VAL A 135 32.02 -3.46 -9.77
CA VAL A 135 30.79 -3.25 -10.52
C VAL A 135 30.52 -4.48 -11.38
N ASN A 136 29.29 -5.00 -11.38
CA ASN A 136 28.84 -5.99 -12.38
C ASN A 136 27.98 -5.29 -13.44
N GLU A 137 27.67 -5.99 -14.53
CA GLU A 137 26.87 -5.45 -15.64
C GLU A 137 25.51 -4.87 -15.18
N ARG A 138 24.79 -5.59 -14.32
CA ARG A 138 23.52 -5.11 -13.73
C ARG A 138 23.74 -3.86 -12.84
N GLY A 139 24.90 -3.77 -12.19
CA GLY A 139 25.38 -2.60 -11.48
C GLY A 139 25.59 -1.40 -12.39
N SER A 140 26.27 -1.58 -13.52
CA SER A 140 26.45 -0.54 -14.53
C SER A 140 25.11 -0.02 -15.03
N ARG A 141 24.16 -0.93 -15.34
CA ARG A 141 22.80 -0.55 -15.78
C ARG A 141 22.05 0.23 -14.72
N LEU A 142 22.11 -0.20 -13.45
CA LEU A 142 21.47 0.52 -12.35
C LEU A 142 22.06 1.92 -12.15
N ILE A 143 23.39 2.04 -12.27
CA ILE A 143 24.10 3.31 -12.17
C ILE A 143 23.67 4.25 -13.31
N GLU A 144 23.68 3.78 -14.55
CA GLU A 144 23.25 4.53 -15.74
C GLU A 144 21.79 5.01 -15.57
N TRP A 145 20.89 4.12 -15.18
CA TRP A 145 19.49 4.46 -14.91
C TRP A 145 19.38 5.55 -13.83
N CYS A 146 20.17 5.46 -12.76
CA CYS A 146 20.20 6.48 -11.72
C CYS A 146 20.75 7.82 -12.22
N GLN A 147 21.75 7.84 -13.10
CA GLN A 147 22.29 9.06 -13.70
C GLN A 147 21.22 9.77 -14.55
N VAL A 148 20.60 9.03 -15.48
CA VAL A 148 19.54 9.55 -16.37
C VAL A 148 18.35 10.09 -15.55
N ASN A 149 17.97 9.36 -14.49
CA ASN A 149 16.79 9.70 -13.69
C ASN A 149 17.07 10.58 -12.47
N ASN A 150 18.30 11.06 -12.29
CA ASN A 150 18.73 11.87 -11.16
C ASN A 150 18.43 11.20 -9.80
N PHE A 151 18.85 9.95 -9.61
CA PHE A 151 18.75 9.20 -8.35
C PHE A 151 20.10 9.01 -7.67
N THR A 152 20.07 8.94 -6.34
CA THR A 152 21.20 8.66 -5.47
C THR A 152 20.96 7.34 -4.73
N ILE A 153 21.96 6.45 -4.73
CA ILE A 153 21.91 5.14 -4.07
C ILE A 153 22.27 5.31 -2.58
N THR A 154 21.27 5.47 -1.70
CA THR A 154 21.51 6.01 -0.35
C THR A 154 22.45 5.18 0.53
N ASN A 155 22.38 3.84 0.46
CA ASN A 155 23.16 2.94 1.31
C ASN A 155 24.64 2.82 0.90
N THR A 156 25.12 3.52 -0.13
CA THR A 156 26.54 3.63 -0.48
C THR A 156 27.21 4.91 0.04
N TRP A 157 26.46 5.85 0.62
CA TRP A 157 26.99 7.16 1.07
C TRP A 157 27.47 7.21 2.53
N TYR A 158 27.16 6.19 3.33
CA TYR A 158 27.43 6.18 4.76
C TYR A 158 28.48 5.14 5.11
N GLN A 159 29.55 5.60 5.75
CA GLN A 159 30.55 4.73 6.36
C GLN A 159 29.95 4.04 7.58
N ASN A 160 29.45 2.84 7.35
CA ASN A 160 28.85 2.00 8.37
C ASN A 160 29.86 0.99 8.90
N HIS A 161 29.68 0.56 10.16
CA HIS A 161 30.41 -0.57 10.72
C HIS A 161 30.34 -1.78 9.76
N PRO A 162 31.43 -2.55 9.53
CA PRO A 162 31.48 -3.64 8.55
C PRO A 162 30.24 -4.55 8.56
N ARG A 163 29.78 -4.97 9.75
CA ARG A 163 28.53 -5.74 9.99
C ARG A 163 27.23 -5.20 9.37
N ARG A 164 27.21 -3.95 8.91
CA ARG A 164 26.03 -3.26 8.37
C ARG A 164 26.18 -2.85 6.91
N GLN A 165 27.21 -3.33 6.22
CA GLN A 165 27.50 -2.92 4.86
C GLN A 165 26.89 -3.85 3.79
N TRP A 166 26.81 -5.16 4.07
CA TRP A 166 26.21 -6.15 3.17
C TRP A 166 24.69 -6.28 3.40
N THR A 167 23.98 -6.72 2.38
CA THR A 167 22.52 -6.89 2.38
C THR A 167 22.11 -8.34 2.12
N TRP A 168 23.04 -9.19 1.71
CA TRP A 168 22.78 -10.59 1.43
C TRP A 168 23.95 -11.48 1.85
N LYS A 169 23.64 -12.68 2.33
CA LYS A 169 24.61 -13.73 2.69
C LYS A 169 24.30 -15.01 1.90
N SER A 170 25.32 -15.62 1.32
CA SER A 170 25.18 -16.93 0.68
C SER A 170 24.93 -18.02 1.73
N PRO A 171 24.35 -19.17 1.32
CA PRO A 171 24.22 -20.33 2.20
C PRO A 171 25.58 -20.75 2.77
N GLY A 172 25.64 -20.87 4.10
CA GLY A 172 26.88 -21.12 4.85
C GLY A 172 27.75 -19.88 5.09
N ASP A 173 27.25 -18.67 4.84
CA ASP A 173 27.95 -17.39 5.03
C ASP A 173 29.31 -17.29 4.30
N ARG A 174 29.44 -18.03 3.18
CA ARG A 174 30.68 -18.10 2.37
C ARG A 174 31.00 -16.76 1.73
N ASN A 175 29.98 -16.10 1.18
CA ASN A 175 30.07 -14.84 0.46
C ASN A 175 29.00 -13.87 0.97
N ARG A 176 29.32 -12.58 0.97
CA ARG A 176 28.40 -11.50 1.32
C ARG A 176 28.36 -10.47 0.21
N ASN A 177 27.17 -10.04 -0.17
CA ASN A 177 26.98 -9.07 -1.24
C ASN A 177 26.08 -7.91 -0.77
N LYS A 178 26.20 -6.80 -1.50
CA LYS A 178 25.31 -5.64 -1.38
C LYS A 178 24.54 -5.57 -2.71
N ILE A 179 23.26 -5.92 -2.67
CA ILE A 179 22.38 -6.03 -3.85
C ILE A 179 20.99 -5.42 -3.62
N ASP A 180 20.67 -5.11 -2.36
CA ASP A 180 19.45 -4.42 -1.98
C ASP A 180 19.76 -2.94 -1.79
N TYR A 181 18.98 -2.07 -2.43
CA TYR A 181 19.23 -0.63 -2.41
C TYR A 181 17.97 0.16 -2.09
N ILE A 182 18.20 1.35 -1.53
CA ILE A 182 17.19 2.39 -1.37
C ILE A 182 17.69 3.59 -2.17
N LEU A 183 17.00 3.92 -3.24
CA LEU A 183 17.27 5.02 -4.15
C LEU A 183 16.34 6.19 -3.83
N ILE A 184 16.87 7.41 -3.87
CA ILE A 184 16.06 8.63 -3.74
C ILE A 184 16.47 9.63 -4.81
N GLN A 185 15.53 10.43 -5.31
CA GLN A 185 15.88 11.52 -6.20
C GLN A 185 16.94 12.44 -5.57
N LYS A 186 17.94 12.81 -6.36
CA LYS A 186 19.11 13.62 -6.01
C LYS A 186 18.72 14.92 -5.28
N ARG A 187 17.64 15.59 -5.73
CA ARG A 187 17.09 16.81 -5.08
C ARG A 187 16.70 16.63 -3.62
N PHE A 188 16.40 15.41 -3.18
CA PHE A 188 15.99 15.07 -1.81
C PHE A 188 17.08 14.34 -1.02
N ARG A 189 18.30 14.19 -1.56
CA ARG A 189 19.41 13.48 -0.87
C ARG A 189 19.72 14.02 0.52
N ASN A 190 19.63 15.34 0.73
CA ASN A 190 19.91 15.99 2.02
C ASN A 190 18.88 15.65 3.11
N ALA A 191 17.73 15.08 2.72
CA ALA A 191 16.75 14.56 3.66
C ALA A 191 17.19 13.22 4.27
N VAL A 192 18.08 12.48 3.61
CA VAL A 192 18.63 11.23 4.13
C VAL A 192 19.57 11.54 5.30
N LYS A 193 19.35 10.88 6.43
CA LYS A 193 20.17 11.03 7.64
C LYS A 193 21.11 9.86 7.84
N THR A 194 20.64 8.66 7.55
CA THR A 194 21.44 7.43 7.61
C THR A 194 20.83 6.39 6.70
N SER A 195 21.66 5.57 6.06
CA SER A 195 21.21 4.37 5.33
C SER A 195 22.16 3.21 5.63
N LYS A 196 21.63 2.07 6.08
CA LYS A 196 22.43 0.93 6.58
C LYS A 196 21.64 -0.37 6.66
N SER A 197 22.34 -1.51 6.57
CA SER A 197 21.76 -2.83 6.80
C SER A 197 21.62 -3.12 8.29
N LEU A 198 20.60 -3.90 8.68
CA LEU A 198 20.35 -4.30 10.06
C LEU A 198 20.38 -5.82 10.21
N ALA A 199 21.58 -6.39 10.42
CA ALA A 199 21.80 -7.84 10.57
C ALA A 199 21.14 -8.48 11.81
N GLY A 200 20.50 -7.69 12.69
CA GLY A 200 19.80 -8.18 13.87
C GLY A 200 18.32 -8.49 13.65
N ALA A 201 17.83 -8.40 12.41
CA ALA A 201 16.50 -8.83 12.02
C ALA A 201 16.62 -10.16 11.26
N ASN A 202 15.77 -11.14 11.59
CA ASN A 202 15.77 -12.44 10.92
C ASN A 202 14.37 -12.82 10.41
N CYS A 203 14.31 -13.26 9.16
CA CYS A 203 13.11 -13.84 8.52
C CYS A 203 13.47 -15.05 7.65
N ASP A 204 14.62 -15.69 7.90
CA ASP A 204 15.06 -16.91 7.20
C ASP A 204 15.08 -16.74 5.66
N SER A 205 15.63 -15.62 5.16
CA SER A 205 15.75 -15.37 3.71
C SER A 205 17.20 -15.24 3.21
N GLY A 206 18.19 -15.21 4.10
CA GLY A 206 19.58 -14.88 3.75
C GLY A 206 19.81 -13.39 3.42
N HIS A 207 18.74 -12.64 3.11
CA HIS A 207 18.77 -11.19 2.97
C HIS A 207 18.66 -10.50 4.33
N ILE A 208 19.31 -9.36 4.41
CA ILE A 208 19.37 -8.48 5.55
C ILE A 208 18.62 -7.21 5.18
N ILE A 209 17.66 -6.85 6.03
CA ILE A 209 16.88 -5.62 5.87
C ILE A 209 17.79 -4.38 5.75
N VAL A 210 17.48 -3.54 4.78
CA VAL A 210 18.15 -2.24 4.57
C VAL A 210 17.23 -1.14 5.06
N MET A 211 17.73 -0.31 5.98
CA MET A 211 16.99 0.80 6.56
C MET A 211 17.55 2.13 6.10
N CYS A 212 16.64 3.06 5.79
CA CYS A 212 16.97 4.45 5.53
C CYS A 212 16.12 5.38 6.42
N LYS A 213 16.79 6.33 7.07
CA LYS A 213 16.18 7.34 7.94
C LYS A 213 16.12 8.66 7.18
N PHE A 214 14.92 9.21 7.05
CA PHE A 214 14.64 10.45 6.32
C PHE A 214 14.12 11.53 7.26
N GLN A 215 14.50 12.78 6.98
CA GLN A 215 13.88 13.98 7.53
C GLN A 215 13.11 14.67 6.39
N ILE A 216 11.88 14.20 6.16
CA ILE A 216 10.98 14.74 5.12
C ILE A 216 9.67 15.20 5.75
N ILE A 217 9.10 16.26 5.19
CA ILE A 217 7.80 16.78 5.60
C ILE A 217 6.72 16.07 4.78
N LEU A 218 5.97 15.18 5.41
CA LEU A 218 4.82 14.54 4.80
C LEU A 218 3.58 15.43 4.97
N LYS A 219 2.79 15.58 3.92
CA LYS A 219 1.48 16.26 4.02
C LYS A 219 0.56 15.38 4.85
N LYS A 220 0.03 15.93 5.96
CA LYS A 220 -1.02 15.25 6.72
C LYS A 220 -2.27 15.16 5.84
N LEU A 221 -2.66 13.94 5.47
CA LEU A 221 -3.97 13.72 4.87
C LEU A 221 -5.02 14.08 5.92
N ARG A 222 -5.91 15.03 5.59
CA ARG A 222 -7.09 15.28 6.43
C ARG A 222 -7.90 13.99 6.44
N LYS A 223 -8.13 13.41 7.61
CA LYS A 223 -9.15 12.37 7.75
C LYS A 223 -10.46 12.95 7.22
N ALA A 224 -11.20 12.18 6.43
CA ALA A 224 -12.57 12.55 6.10
C ALA A 224 -13.29 12.92 7.41
N ASN A 225 -14.10 13.98 7.39
CA ASN A 225 -14.89 14.35 8.56
C ASN A 225 -15.61 13.08 9.04
N ALA A 226 -15.55 12.82 10.34
CA ALA A 226 -16.32 11.72 10.91
C ALA A 226 -17.76 11.86 10.43
N ASN A 227 -18.38 10.74 10.02
CA ASN A 227 -19.78 10.76 9.61
C ASN A 227 -20.58 11.50 10.69
N PRO A 228 -21.42 12.48 10.31
CA PRO A 228 -22.22 13.21 11.28
C PRO A 228 -22.98 12.20 12.14
N LYS A 229 -22.99 12.40 13.46
CA LYS A 229 -23.80 11.58 14.35
C LYS A 229 -25.26 11.82 13.99
N PHE A 230 -25.86 10.85 13.33
CA PHE A 230 -27.29 10.90 13.00
C PHE A 230 -28.10 10.78 14.30
N GLN A 231 -29.04 11.71 14.50
CA GLN A 231 -30.02 11.61 15.57
C GLN A 231 -31.11 10.61 15.17
N MET A 232 -30.85 9.34 15.44
CA MET A 232 -31.72 8.21 15.07
C MET A 232 -33.16 8.36 15.58
N ASP A 233 -33.36 9.00 16.73
CA ASP A 233 -34.67 9.14 17.35
C ASP A 233 -35.58 10.13 16.59
N LEU A 234 -35.00 11.24 16.10
CA LEU A 234 -35.69 12.24 15.26
C LEU A 234 -35.97 11.73 13.84
N LEU A 235 -35.13 10.82 13.34
CA LEU A 235 -35.32 10.14 12.06
C LEU A 235 -36.42 9.07 12.11
N LYS A 236 -36.70 8.51 13.29
CA LYS A 236 -37.75 7.50 13.49
C LYS A 236 -39.14 8.10 13.67
N SER A 237 -39.24 9.36 14.13
CA SER A 237 -40.51 10.04 14.39
C SER A 237 -41.20 10.59 13.13
N ASP A 238 -40.46 10.78 12.03
CA ASP A 238 -41.02 11.28 10.76
C ASP A 238 -41.29 10.12 9.78
N GLU A 239 -42.56 9.80 9.62
CA GLU A 239 -43.04 8.68 8.79
C GLU A 239 -42.80 8.91 7.29
N LYS A 240 -42.85 10.18 6.84
CA LYS A 240 -42.61 10.57 5.44
C LYS A 240 -41.12 10.47 5.11
N LEU A 241 -40.25 10.85 6.05
CA LEU A 241 -38.80 10.71 5.91
C LEU A 241 -38.36 9.24 5.95
N LYS A 242 -38.97 8.43 6.82
CA LYS A 242 -38.75 6.98 6.90
C LYS A 242 -39.05 6.28 5.57
N GLY A 243 -40.17 6.63 4.93
CA GLY A 243 -40.52 6.13 3.59
C GLY A 243 -39.48 6.50 2.53
N LYS A 244 -39.03 7.76 2.49
CA LYS A 244 -37.99 8.21 1.55
C LYS A 244 -36.66 7.51 1.75
N ILE A 245 -36.23 7.33 3.00
CA ILE A 245 -34.98 6.63 3.33
C ILE A 245 -35.09 5.16 2.94
N ALA A 246 -36.22 4.50 3.23
CA ALA A 246 -36.43 3.11 2.87
C ALA A 246 -36.34 2.88 1.36
N VAL A 247 -36.99 3.73 0.56
CA VAL A 247 -36.92 3.68 -0.92
C VAL A 247 -35.49 3.93 -1.41
N ALA A 248 -34.80 4.94 -0.87
CA ALA A 248 -33.43 5.25 -1.26
C ALA A 248 -32.45 4.11 -0.92
N VAL A 249 -32.60 3.49 0.26
CA VAL A 249 -31.81 2.34 0.69
C VAL A 249 -32.10 1.14 -0.20
N PHE A 250 -33.38 0.87 -0.50
CA PHE A 250 -33.78 -0.23 -1.39
C PHE A 250 -33.17 -0.08 -2.79
N ASN A 251 -33.32 1.09 -3.41
CA ASN A 251 -32.75 1.38 -4.73
C ASN A 251 -31.22 1.22 -4.75
N LYS A 252 -30.55 1.70 -3.69
CA LYS A 252 -29.11 1.56 -3.55
C LYS A 252 -28.69 0.10 -3.33
N TYR A 253 -29.49 -0.68 -2.60
CA TYR A 253 -29.23 -2.09 -2.38
C TYR A 253 -29.39 -2.89 -3.68
N GLU A 254 -30.45 -2.67 -4.45
CA GLU A 254 -30.65 -3.37 -5.73
C GLU A 254 -29.55 -3.03 -6.74
N THR A 255 -29.15 -1.75 -6.88
CA THR A 255 -28.00 -1.39 -7.74
C THR A 255 -26.69 -2.05 -7.32
N LEU A 256 -26.42 -2.15 -6.01
CA LEU A 256 -25.22 -2.84 -5.50
C LEU A 256 -25.28 -4.34 -5.72
N LYS A 257 -26.46 -4.95 -5.60
CA LYS A 257 -26.70 -6.37 -5.83
C LYS A 257 -26.50 -6.73 -7.31
N ASP A 258 -26.99 -5.89 -8.23
CA ASP A 258 -26.77 -6.04 -9.66
C ASP A 258 -25.30 -5.87 -10.02
N LEU A 259 -24.62 -4.88 -9.45
CA LEU A 259 -23.18 -4.70 -9.63
C LEU A 259 -22.40 -5.93 -9.14
N ASN A 260 -22.74 -6.46 -7.96
CA ASN A 260 -22.11 -7.66 -7.42
C ASN A 260 -22.38 -8.89 -8.30
N ARG A 261 -23.58 -9.01 -8.86
CA ARG A 261 -23.91 -10.07 -9.83
C ARG A 261 -23.05 -9.94 -11.08
N ASN A 262 -22.91 -8.73 -11.63
CA ASN A 262 -22.07 -8.46 -12.79
C ASN A 262 -20.59 -8.73 -12.52
N ILE A 263 -20.07 -8.36 -11.34
CA ILE A 263 -18.70 -8.69 -10.94
C ILE A 263 -18.51 -10.20 -10.90
N LYS A 264 -19.44 -10.94 -10.29
CA LYS A 264 -19.38 -12.41 -10.24
C LYS A 264 -19.39 -13.03 -11.64
N ILE A 265 -20.27 -12.57 -12.54
CA ILE A 265 -20.31 -13.04 -13.93
C ILE A 265 -18.97 -12.80 -14.62
N LYS A 266 -18.41 -11.60 -14.52
CA LYS A 266 -17.11 -11.26 -15.12
C LYS A 266 -15.96 -12.10 -14.52
N CYS A 267 -15.97 -12.32 -13.20
CA CYS A 267 -14.99 -13.18 -12.56
C CYS A 267 -15.10 -14.65 -13.03
N THR A 268 -16.32 -15.17 -13.18
CA THR A 268 -16.54 -16.52 -13.71
C THR A 268 -16.07 -16.62 -15.16
N ALA A 269 -16.45 -15.67 -16.02
CA ALA A 269 -16.04 -15.64 -17.42
C ALA A 269 -14.51 -15.57 -17.57
N ALA A 270 -13.85 -14.68 -16.84
CA ALA A 270 -12.39 -14.58 -16.85
C ALA A 270 -11.71 -15.87 -16.35
N LYS A 271 -12.31 -16.54 -15.36
CA LYS A 271 -11.82 -17.82 -14.86
C LYS A 271 -11.99 -18.93 -15.90
N GLU A 272 -13.14 -19.01 -16.57
CA GLU A 272 -13.39 -19.97 -17.64
C GLU A 272 -12.46 -19.73 -18.83
N GLU A 273 -12.28 -18.48 -19.24
CA GLU A 273 -11.34 -18.10 -20.30
C GLU A 273 -9.92 -18.51 -19.96
N TRP A 274 -9.46 -18.24 -18.73
CA TRP A 274 -8.15 -18.68 -18.26
C TRP A 274 -8.03 -20.21 -18.27
N ILE A 275 -9.02 -20.94 -17.76
CA ILE A 275 -9.03 -22.42 -17.78
C ILE A 275 -8.96 -22.92 -19.22
N ASN A 276 -9.75 -22.36 -20.14
CA ASN A 276 -9.76 -22.75 -21.54
C ASN A 276 -8.42 -22.49 -22.22
N GLN A 277 -7.77 -21.35 -21.95
CA GLN A 277 -6.41 -21.06 -22.41
C GLN A 277 -5.40 -22.07 -21.87
N GLN A 278 -5.46 -22.41 -20.59
CA GLN A 278 -4.58 -23.44 -20.01
C GLN A 278 -4.84 -24.82 -20.63
N CYS A 279 -6.10 -25.19 -20.88
CA CYS A 279 -6.46 -26.44 -21.57
C CYS A 279 -5.92 -26.47 -23.01
N GLN A 280 -6.04 -25.37 -23.77
CA GLN A 280 -5.49 -25.26 -25.12
C GLN A 280 -3.96 -25.39 -25.12
N GLU A 281 -3.26 -24.73 -24.19
CA GLU A 281 -1.80 -24.83 -24.06
C GLU A 281 -1.35 -26.27 -23.77
N ILE A 282 -2.09 -26.97 -22.89
CA ILE A 282 -1.88 -28.40 -22.61
C ILE A 282 -2.09 -29.24 -23.88
N GLN A 283 -3.15 -28.97 -24.64
CA GLN A 283 -3.50 -29.71 -25.86
C GLN A 283 -2.48 -29.52 -26.99
N GLN A 284 -1.91 -28.31 -27.14
CA GLN A 284 -0.88 -28.04 -28.14
C GLN A 284 0.46 -28.71 -27.81
N LYS A 285 0.84 -28.76 -26.52
CA LYS A 285 2.12 -29.34 -26.06
C LYS A 285 2.04 -30.84 -25.79
N LEU A 286 0.85 -31.44 -25.94
CA LEU A 286 0.56 -32.85 -25.71
C LEU A 286 1.36 -33.79 -26.64
N ASN A 287 1.74 -33.31 -27.82
CA ASN A 287 2.54 -34.05 -28.81
C ASN A 287 4.06 -33.97 -28.61
N ILE A 288 4.57 -33.18 -27.65
CA ILE A 288 6.00 -32.88 -27.52
C ILE A 288 6.57 -33.39 -26.18
N GLU A 289 5.92 -33.13 -25.04
CA GLU A 289 6.48 -33.50 -23.72
C GLU A 289 5.43 -33.93 -22.69
N ARG A 290 5.38 -35.23 -22.40
CA ARG A 290 4.46 -35.84 -21.42
C ARG A 290 4.72 -35.39 -19.97
N LYS A 291 5.96 -34.98 -19.62
CA LYS A 291 6.33 -34.49 -18.27
C LYS A 291 5.79 -33.09 -17.98
N PHE A 292 5.77 -32.20 -18.97
CA PHE A 292 5.23 -30.84 -18.85
C PHE A 292 3.73 -30.85 -18.47
N MET A 293 2.96 -31.77 -19.06
CA MET A 293 1.55 -31.98 -18.74
C MET A 293 1.29 -32.23 -17.25
N HIS A 294 2.02 -33.18 -16.65
CA HIS A 294 1.77 -33.57 -15.26
C HIS A 294 2.05 -32.43 -14.27
N VAL A 295 3.02 -31.57 -14.56
CA VAL A 295 3.31 -30.37 -13.76
C VAL A 295 2.19 -29.34 -13.93
N LYS A 296 1.83 -29.00 -15.16
CA LYS A 296 0.80 -27.99 -15.46
C LYS A 296 -0.59 -28.39 -14.96
N ILE A 297 -0.98 -29.66 -15.09
CA ILE A 297 -2.25 -30.20 -14.55
C ILE A 297 -2.27 -30.08 -13.02
N LYS A 298 -1.14 -30.34 -12.36
CA LYS A 298 -1.03 -30.22 -10.88
C LYS A 298 -1.11 -28.77 -10.42
N ASP A 299 -0.60 -27.83 -11.20
CA ASP A 299 -0.69 -26.39 -10.93
C ASP A 299 -2.12 -25.85 -11.16
N VAL A 300 -2.80 -26.28 -12.24
CA VAL A 300 -4.17 -25.86 -12.57
C VAL A 300 -5.22 -26.49 -11.64
N SER A 301 -5.08 -27.78 -11.31
CA SER A 301 -6.05 -28.49 -10.45
C SER A 301 -5.89 -28.17 -8.96
N GLY A 302 -4.74 -27.63 -8.56
CA GLY A 302 -4.39 -27.35 -7.17
C GLY A 302 -4.36 -28.60 -6.29
N LYS A 303 -3.69 -28.52 -5.13
CA LYS A 303 -3.89 -29.55 -4.09
C LYS A 303 -5.32 -29.40 -3.58
N LYS A 304 -6.17 -30.42 -3.76
CA LYS A 304 -7.43 -30.54 -3.02
C LYS A 304 -7.10 -30.46 -1.54
N ILE A 305 -7.31 -29.30 -0.93
CA ILE A 305 -7.32 -29.18 0.52
C ILE A 305 -8.47 -30.07 0.97
N LYS A 306 -8.15 -31.24 1.55
CA LYS A 306 -9.13 -31.98 2.34
C LYS A 306 -9.54 -31.03 3.45
N ARG A 307 -10.66 -30.33 3.26
CA ARG A 307 -11.31 -29.63 4.36
C ARG A 307 -11.72 -30.74 5.32
N SER A 308 -10.96 -30.92 6.40
CA SER A 308 -11.45 -31.66 7.55
C SER A 308 -12.62 -30.84 8.07
N SER A 309 -13.84 -31.16 7.62
CA SER A 309 -15.04 -30.72 8.32
C SER A 309 -14.85 -31.16 9.77
N PRO A 310 -14.90 -30.26 10.76
CA PRO A 310 -14.85 -30.68 12.15
C PRO A 310 -16.03 -31.63 12.34
N SER A 311 -15.77 -32.92 12.55
CA SER A 311 -16.83 -33.91 12.74
C SER A 311 -17.54 -33.74 14.09
N CYS A 312 -17.09 -32.77 14.90
CA CYS A 312 -17.55 -32.56 16.25
C CYS A 312 -17.56 -31.08 16.61
N ILE A 313 -18.60 -30.65 17.33
CA ILE A 313 -18.66 -29.35 18.00
C ILE A 313 -19.17 -29.55 19.43
N LYS A 314 -18.86 -28.62 20.34
CA LYS A 314 -19.35 -28.70 21.72
C LYS A 314 -20.79 -28.19 21.86
N SER A 315 -21.61 -28.91 22.61
CA SER A 315 -22.91 -28.44 23.07
C SER A 315 -22.75 -27.22 24.00
N LYS A 316 -23.86 -26.58 24.36
CA LYS A 316 -23.86 -25.45 25.29
C LYS A 316 -23.29 -25.84 26.67
N ASP A 317 -23.51 -27.09 27.07
CA ASP A 317 -23.06 -27.67 28.35
C ASP A 317 -21.69 -28.35 28.25
N GLY A 318 -21.01 -28.24 27.10
CA GLY A 318 -19.63 -28.72 26.90
C GLY A 318 -19.48 -30.15 26.39
N ALA A 319 -20.57 -30.89 26.15
CA ALA A 319 -20.55 -32.24 25.58
C ALA A 319 -20.17 -32.23 24.09
N MET A 320 -19.51 -33.27 23.58
CA MET A 320 -19.11 -33.34 22.17
C MET A 320 -20.25 -33.89 21.31
N LEU A 321 -20.80 -33.05 20.43
CA LEU A 321 -21.84 -33.40 19.46
C LEU A 321 -21.18 -33.89 18.17
N MET A 322 -21.50 -35.11 17.76
CA MET A 322 -20.93 -35.77 16.58
C MET A 322 -21.97 -35.95 15.47
N GLU A 323 -23.26 -35.95 15.82
CA GLU A 323 -24.32 -36.20 14.86
C GLU A 323 -24.68 -34.93 14.07
N LYS A 324 -24.75 -35.04 12.75
CA LYS A 324 -24.98 -33.89 11.85
C LYS A 324 -26.21 -33.06 12.22
N LYS A 325 -27.27 -33.71 12.71
CA LYS A 325 -28.51 -33.05 13.13
C LYS A 325 -28.31 -32.21 14.40
N GLU A 326 -27.59 -32.74 15.38
CA GLU A 326 -27.25 -32.04 16.62
C GLU A 326 -26.31 -30.86 16.37
N ILE A 327 -25.34 -31.05 15.48
CA ILE A 327 -24.41 -29.98 15.08
C ILE A 327 -25.18 -28.82 14.45
N ILE A 328 -26.13 -29.10 13.54
CA ILE A 328 -26.95 -28.06 12.90
C ILE A 328 -27.83 -27.34 13.93
N ASN A 329 -28.47 -28.07 14.84
CA ASN A 329 -29.30 -27.47 15.89
C ASN A 329 -28.46 -26.55 16.79
N ARG A 330 -27.27 -27.00 17.20
CA ARG A 330 -26.34 -26.21 18.01
C ARG A 330 -25.84 -24.94 17.30
N TRP A 331 -25.70 -24.98 15.98
CA TRP A 331 -25.41 -23.78 15.17
C TRP A 331 -26.60 -22.81 15.12
N SER A 332 -27.84 -23.34 14.99
CA SER A 332 -29.06 -22.52 15.02
C SER A 332 -29.18 -21.77 16.35
N GLU A 333 -29.03 -22.49 17.48
CA GLU A 333 -29.05 -21.91 18.82
C GLU A 333 -27.97 -20.83 19.02
N TYR A 334 -26.76 -21.08 18.52
CA TYR A 334 -25.66 -20.11 18.62
C TYR A 334 -26.01 -18.80 17.91
N VAL A 335 -26.57 -18.89 16.70
CA VAL A 335 -26.92 -17.71 15.89
C VAL A 335 -28.08 -16.95 16.51
N GLU A 336 -29.09 -17.65 17.05
CA GLU A 336 -30.18 -17.02 17.78
C GLU A 336 -29.69 -16.29 19.03
N ASP A 337 -28.83 -16.91 19.85
CA ASP A 337 -28.26 -16.26 21.03
C ASP A 337 -27.36 -15.06 20.65
N LEU A 338 -26.61 -15.14 19.55
CA LEU A 338 -25.78 -14.03 19.06
C LEU A 338 -26.61 -12.84 18.57
N LEU A 339 -27.78 -13.11 18.00
CA LEU A 339 -28.67 -12.10 17.42
C LEU A 339 -29.80 -11.65 18.37
N LYS A 340 -29.91 -12.24 19.56
CA LYS A 340 -30.81 -11.75 20.61
C LYS A 340 -30.40 -10.34 21.03
N ASP A 341 -31.29 -9.39 20.79
CA ASP A 341 -31.10 -7.97 21.11
C ASP A 341 -31.91 -7.58 22.35
N ASP A 342 -31.28 -7.64 23.53
CA ASP A 342 -31.90 -7.26 24.81
C ASP A 342 -31.96 -5.73 25.06
N ARG A 343 -31.59 -4.89 24.08
CA ARG A 343 -31.54 -3.42 24.27
C ARG A 343 -32.90 -2.76 24.49
N CYS A 344 -34.02 -3.45 24.24
CA CYS A 344 -35.36 -2.94 24.57
C CYS A 344 -35.70 -3.02 26.07
N LYS A 345 -35.00 -3.81 26.89
CA LYS A 345 -35.34 -3.98 28.32
C LYS A 345 -34.58 -3.04 29.27
N ASN A 346 -33.51 -2.39 28.82
CA ASN A 346 -32.70 -1.48 29.64
C ASN A 346 -32.91 0.00 29.27
N SER A 347 -34.16 0.47 29.30
CA SER A 347 -34.48 1.90 29.21
C SER A 347 -34.34 2.60 30.59
N LYS A 348 -33.14 2.62 31.16
CA LYS A 348 -32.79 3.58 32.21
C LYS A 348 -31.68 4.50 31.71
N ILE A 349 -32.07 5.48 30.90
CA ILE A 349 -31.21 6.63 30.56
C ILE A 349 -30.94 7.39 31.87
N LYS A 350 -29.77 7.16 32.50
CA LYS A 350 -29.29 8.02 33.58
C LYS A 350 -29.03 9.41 32.99
N LYS A 351 -29.94 10.36 33.24
CA LYS A 351 -29.70 11.80 33.01
C LYS A 351 -28.50 12.22 33.84
N LYS A 352 -27.32 12.36 33.22
CA LYS A 352 -26.19 13.06 33.82
C LYS A 352 -26.60 14.51 34.03
N ARG A 353 -26.89 14.89 35.28
CA ARG A 353 -26.96 16.31 35.68
C ARG A 353 -25.59 16.93 35.40
N ARG A 354 -25.56 18.01 34.61
CA ARG A 354 -24.36 18.83 34.42
C ARG A 354 -24.05 19.55 35.75
N PRO A 355 -22.79 19.66 36.18
CA PRO A 355 -22.45 20.53 37.29
C PRO A 355 -22.61 21.99 36.84
N ASN A 356 -23.33 22.78 37.65
CA ASN A 356 -23.32 24.24 37.54
C ASN A 356 -21.91 24.71 37.90
N TYR A 357 -21.29 25.45 37.00
CA TYR A 357 -20.14 26.28 37.36
C TYR A 357 -20.65 27.70 37.68
N PRO A 358 -20.05 28.37 38.68
CA PRO A 358 -20.42 29.72 39.10
C PRO A 358 -20.17 30.78 38.03
#